data_AF-A0A968K5R7-F1
#
_entry.id   AF-A0A968K5R7-F1
#
_cell.length_a   1.000
_cell.length_b   1.000
_cell.length_c   1.000
_cell.angle_alpha   90.00
_cell.angle_beta   90.00
_cell.angle_gamma   90.00
#
_symmetry.space_group_name_H-M   'P 1'
#
loop_
_entity.id
_entity.type
_entity.pdbx_description
1 polymer ?
#
loop_
_entity_poly.entity_id
_entity_poly.type
_entity_poly.pdbx_seq_one_letter_code
_entity_poly.pdbx_strand_id
1 'polypeptide(L)'
;MNSVLDGNAIVYCEGAYNTTNGKTAHGLVRFTKRYKVIAVIDSRYAGRDAGEVLDNKINSIPIFGSIEDAMDHARNNAASVAYFVIGLAPDGGRLNSIAREDVKKAIGFGLNVDCGLHDFLSEDPEIAQIAIGKRVTLRDLRKPPPRNQLHFFSGKIEEVNCLKVAILGTDSAIGKRTTAWLLVHALQKAGYKAEMVGTGQTAWMQGAKYSTIFDTLVNDFVSGEIEHAIWSAWKEENPDVIIIEGQGSLMNPAYPGGYEILAAGRPDIVVLQHAPARREYDGFPGYLIHPLSKQIGAIEYISDKPVVAITINHEDLK
;
A
#
# COMPACT_ATOMS: atom_id res chain seq x y z
N MET A 1 -11.46 1.73 -22.00
CA MET A 1 -11.77 2.23 -20.64
C MET A 1 -11.25 1.19 -19.68
N ASN A 2 -10.26 1.53 -18.85
CA ASN A 2 -9.76 0.59 -17.84
C ASN A 2 -10.90 0.31 -16.85
N SER A 3 -11.42 -0.91 -16.84
CA SER A 3 -12.41 -1.33 -15.86
C SER A 3 -11.77 -1.27 -14.47
N VAL A 4 -12.34 -0.47 -13.57
CA VAL A 4 -11.98 -0.47 -12.15
C VAL A 4 -12.35 -1.83 -11.55
N LEU A 5 -11.44 -2.42 -10.77
CA LEU A 5 -11.59 -3.80 -10.27
C LEU A 5 -12.78 -3.95 -9.30
N ASP A 6 -12.90 -3.03 -8.34
CA ASP A 6 -13.86 -3.09 -7.24
C ASP A 6 -14.90 -1.92 -7.31
N GLY A 7 -14.89 -1.11 -8.37
CA GLY A 7 -15.91 -0.06 -8.59
C GLY A 7 -15.70 1.21 -7.75
N ASN A 8 -16.78 1.94 -7.46
CA ASN A 8 -16.72 3.22 -6.75
C ASN A 8 -16.52 3.02 -5.24
N ALA A 9 -15.64 3.83 -4.64
CA ALA A 9 -15.30 3.74 -3.22
C ALA A 9 -15.29 5.11 -2.52
N ILE A 10 -15.70 5.10 -1.25
CA ILE A 10 -15.48 6.19 -0.29
C ILE A 10 -14.30 5.79 0.60
N VAL A 11 -13.31 6.68 0.74
CA VAL A 11 -12.12 6.44 1.55
C VAL A 11 -12.27 7.12 2.91
N TYR A 12 -12.22 6.36 3.99
CA TYR A 12 -12.31 6.87 5.35
C TYR A 12 -10.93 7.28 5.87
N CYS A 13 -10.76 8.55 6.24
CA CYS A 13 -9.50 9.10 6.73
C CYS A 13 -9.70 10.12 7.88
N GLU A 14 -10.79 9.96 8.63
CA GLU A 14 -11.23 10.93 9.64
C GLU A 14 -10.11 11.32 10.62
N GLY A 15 -9.89 12.63 10.75
CA GLY A 15 -8.88 13.17 11.66
C GLY A 15 -7.42 12.95 11.25
N ALA A 16 -7.13 12.25 10.14
CA ALA A 16 -5.76 11.92 9.72
C ALA A 16 -5.43 12.23 8.26
N TYR A 17 -6.35 12.78 7.47
CA TYR A 17 -6.02 13.28 6.14
C TYR A 17 -4.92 14.36 6.22
N ASN A 18 -4.01 14.40 5.25
CA ASN A 18 -2.81 15.23 5.32
C ASN A 18 -1.93 15.04 6.60
N THR A 19 -1.96 13.84 7.21
CA THR A 19 -0.98 13.42 8.23
C THR A 19 -0.34 12.10 7.83
N THR A 20 0.75 11.69 8.49
CA THR A 20 1.43 10.40 8.23
C THR A 20 0.50 9.19 8.39
N ASN A 21 -0.49 9.28 9.30
CA ASN A 21 -1.48 8.23 9.53
C ASN A 21 -2.52 8.11 8.40
N GLY A 22 -2.64 9.11 7.52
CA GLY A 22 -3.49 9.10 6.33
C GLY A 22 -2.82 8.57 5.06
N LYS A 23 -1.60 8.02 5.15
CA LYS A 23 -0.79 7.62 3.97
C LYS A 23 -1.47 6.65 3.00
N THR A 24 -2.39 5.82 3.50
CA THR A 24 -3.19 4.93 2.65
C THR A 24 -4.17 5.75 1.83
N ALA A 25 -4.95 6.63 2.46
CA ALA A 25 -5.84 7.56 1.76
C ALA A 25 -5.10 8.43 0.75
N HIS A 26 -3.91 8.97 1.11
CA HIS A 26 -3.09 9.76 0.19
C HIS A 26 -2.70 8.97 -1.05
N GLY A 27 -2.29 7.71 -0.86
CA GLY A 27 -1.96 6.80 -1.95
C GLY A 27 -3.14 6.61 -2.90
N LEU A 28 -4.32 6.31 -2.37
CA LEU A 28 -5.53 6.05 -3.18
C LEU A 28 -6.05 7.28 -3.91
N VAL A 29 -6.00 8.44 -3.26
CA VAL A 29 -6.42 9.72 -3.85
C VAL A 29 -5.49 10.14 -4.99
N ARG A 30 -4.17 9.89 -4.86
CA ARG A 30 -3.21 10.15 -5.93
C ARG A 30 -3.33 9.16 -7.07
N PHE A 31 -3.55 7.88 -6.75
CA PHE A 31 -3.65 6.82 -7.74
C PHE A 31 -4.20 5.51 -7.16
N THR A 32 -5.14 4.90 -7.87
CA THR A 32 -5.50 3.48 -7.73
C THR A 32 -6.10 2.96 -9.04
N LYS A 33 -5.82 1.70 -9.38
CA LYS A 33 -6.52 0.92 -10.42
C LYS A 33 -7.67 0.08 -9.87
N ARG A 34 -7.71 -0.12 -8.54
CA ARG A 34 -8.72 -0.98 -7.89
C ARG A 34 -10.05 -0.26 -7.74
N TYR A 35 -10.03 0.99 -7.30
CA TYR A 35 -11.24 1.76 -7.02
C TYR A 35 -11.36 2.99 -7.89
N LYS A 36 -12.59 3.47 -8.09
CA LYS A 36 -12.86 4.85 -8.45
C LYS A 36 -13.19 5.58 -7.15
N VAL A 37 -12.21 6.30 -6.60
CA VAL A 37 -12.41 7.07 -5.37
C VAL A 37 -13.33 8.25 -5.68
N ILE A 38 -14.51 8.27 -5.06
CA ILE A 38 -15.51 9.33 -5.29
C ILE A 38 -15.56 10.35 -4.15
N ALA A 39 -15.03 10.01 -2.99
CA ALA A 39 -15.01 10.88 -1.82
C ALA A 39 -13.99 10.41 -0.79
N VAL A 40 -13.56 11.34 0.07
CA VAL A 40 -12.81 11.08 1.30
C VAL A 40 -13.64 11.57 2.50
N ILE A 41 -13.57 10.87 3.63
CA ILE A 41 -14.15 11.34 4.89
C ILE A 41 -13.02 11.88 5.77
N ASP A 42 -13.05 13.18 6.04
CA ASP A 42 -12.29 13.87 7.08
C ASP A 42 -12.94 15.22 7.43
N SER A 43 -13.55 15.30 8.62
CA SER A 43 -14.27 16.48 9.11
C SER A 43 -13.45 17.76 9.13
N ARG A 44 -12.11 17.68 9.27
CA ARG A 44 -11.23 18.86 9.32
C ARG A 44 -11.10 19.56 7.96
N TYR A 45 -11.36 18.84 6.88
CA TYR A 45 -11.25 19.33 5.50
C TYR A 45 -12.56 19.26 4.73
N ALA A 46 -13.69 19.06 5.41
CA ALA A 46 -15.01 18.97 4.78
C ALA A 46 -15.29 20.17 3.85
N GLY A 47 -15.80 19.87 2.64
CA GLY A 47 -16.08 20.86 1.60
C GLY A 47 -14.90 21.20 0.69
N ARG A 48 -13.70 20.66 0.96
CA ARG A 48 -12.51 20.85 0.11
C ARG A 48 -12.29 19.69 -0.87
N ASP A 49 -11.36 19.90 -1.80
CA ASP A 49 -10.88 18.86 -2.72
C ASP A 49 -9.67 18.13 -2.13
N ALA A 50 -9.66 16.80 -2.24
CA ALA A 50 -8.64 15.93 -1.69
C ALA A 50 -7.25 16.18 -2.30
N GLY A 51 -7.18 16.36 -3.62
CA GLY A 51 -5.93 16.67 -4.32
C GLY A 51 -5.42 18.08 -4.02
N GLU A 52 -6.32 19.06 -3.87
CA GLU A 52 -5.96 20.41 -3.44
C GLU A 52 -5.29 20.37 -2.06
N VAL A 53 -5.86 19.64 -1.10
CA VAL A 53 -5.31 19.54 0.26
C VAL A 53 -3.93 18.88 0.30
N LEU A 54 -3.67 17.84 -0.51
CA LEU A 54 -2.39 17.11 -0.48
C LEU A 54 -1.31 17.73 -1.35
N ASP A 55 -1.67 18.13 -2.56
CA ASP A 55 -0.72 18.40 -3.64
C ASP A 55 -0.93 19.79 -4.27
N ASN A 56 -1.81 20.62 -3.70
CA ASN A 56 -2.25 21.90 -4.27
C ASN A 56 -2.76 21.76 -5.71
N LYS A 57 -3.37 20.62 -6.04
CA LYS A 57 -3.88 20.31 -7.38
C LYS A 57 -5.22 19.60 -7.30
N ILE A 58 -6.25 20.23 -7.87
CA ILE A 58 -7.60 19.65 -7.91
C ILE A 58 -7.60 18.29 -8.61
N ASN A 59 -8.19 17.29 -7.97
CA ASN A 59 -8.43 15.96 -8.56
C ASN A 59 -9.91 15.55 -8.59
N SER A 60 -10.81 16.46 -8.22
CA SER A 60 -12.27 16.28 -8.22
C SER A 60 -12.75 15.17 -7.27
N ILE A 61 -12.02 14.94 -6.19
CA ILE A 61 -12.42 14.04 -5.10
C ILE A 61 -12.82 14.92 -3.90
N PRO A 62 -14.13 15.14 -3.65
CA PRO A 62 -14.57 15.94 -2.52
C PRO A 62 -14.26 15.25 -1.18
N ILE A 63 -14.01 16.07 -0.16
CA ILE A 63 -13.91 15.66 1.24
C ILE A 63 -15.22 15.99 1.95
N PHE A 64 -15.79 15.02 2.66
CA PHE A 64 -16.97 15.17 3.52
C PHE A 64 -16.62 14.98 4.99
N GLY A 65 -17.46 15.53 5.87
CA GLY A 65 -17.29 15.36 7.32
C GLY A 65 -17.91 14.08 7.89
N SER A 66 -18.73 13.38 7.11
CA SER A 66 -19.39 12.15 7.53
C SER A 66 -19.62 11.21 6.35
N ILE A 67 -19.88 9.94 6.65
CA ILE A 67 -20.29 8.97 5.63
C ILE A 67 -21.68 9.27 5.08
N GLU A 68 -22.58 9.80 5.90
CA GLU A 68 -23.92 10.20 5.50
C GLU A 68 -23.86 11.26 4.39
N ASP A 69 -23.07 12.32 4.59
CA ASP A 69 -22.90 13.38 3.59
C ASP A 69 -22.30 12.85 2.28
N ALA A 70 -21.31 11.97 2.37
CA ALA A 70 -20.68 11.35 1.21
C ALA A 70 -21.66 10.46 0.44
N MET A 71 -22.53 9.72 1.15
CA MET A 71 -23.57 8.88 0.54
C MET A 71 -24.67 9.71 -0.11
N ASP A 72 -25.09 10.81 0.51
CA ASP A 72 -26.07 11.72 -0.08
C ASP A 72 -25.54 12.41 -1.33
N HIS A 73 -24.26 12.82 -1.31
CA HIS A 73 -23.59 13.31 -2.51
C HIS A 73 -23.57 12.24 -3.62
N ALA A 74 -23.22 10.99 -3.30
CA ALA A 74 -23.20 9.91 -4.28
C ALA A 74 -24.59 9.66 -4.89
N ARG A 75 -25.66 9.63 -4.07
CA ARG A 75 -27.05 9.49 -4.53
C ARG A 75 -27.48 10.63 -5.44
N ASN A 76 -27.18 11.88 -5.06
CA ASN A 76 -27.53 13.06 -5.85
C ASN A 76 -26.84 13.08 -7.22
N ASN A 77 -25.68 12.43 -7.34
CA ASN A 77 -24.93 12.29 -8.59
C ASN A 77 -25.21 10.95 -9.31
N ALA A 78 -26.23 10.19 -8.87
CA ALA A 78 -26.56 8.85 -9.39
C ALA A 78 -25.35 7.89 -9.44
N ALA A 79 -24.39 8.06 -8.51
CA ALA A 79 -23.23 7.19 -8.38
C ALA A 79 -23.55 6.05 -7.41
N SER A 80 -23.46 4.80 -7.88
CA SER A 80 -23.47 3.64 -6.99
C SER A 80 -22.16 3.58 -6.22
N VAL A 81 -22.19 3.35 -4.90
CA VAL A 81 -20.99 3.16 -4.08
C VAL A 81 -20.95 1.70 -3.67
N ALA A 82 -19.82 1.03 -3.90
CA ALA A 82 -19.68 -0.39 -3.60
C ALA A 82 -18.79 -0.64 -2.37
N TYR A 83 -17.82 0.24 -2.11
CA TYR A 83 -16.81 0.04 -1.08
C TYR A 83 -16.64 1.24 -0.16
N PHE A 84 -16.40 0.93 1.11
CA PHE A 84 -15.88 1.80 2.14
C PHE A 84 -14.47 1.33 2.48
N VAL A 85 -13.46 2.13 2.19
CA VAL A 85 -12.05 1.73 2.30
C VAL A 85 -11.41 2.47 3.47
N ILE A 86 -10.84 1.72 4.42
CA ILE A 86 -10.12 2.31 5.55
C ILE A 86 -8.79 2.87 5.06
N GLY A 87 -8.73 4.19 4.89
CA GLY A 87 -7.55 4.95 4.51
C GLY A 87 -6.67 5.39 5.68
N LEU A 88 -7.02 4.98 6.90
CA LEU A 88 -6.28 5.24 8.14
C LEU A 88 -5.24 4.15 8.43
N ALA A 89 -4.15 4.56 9.07
CA ALA A 89 -3.14 3.69 9.67
C ALA A 89 -2.68 4.30 11.00
N PRO A 90 -3.50 4.24 12.07
CA PRO A 90 -3.15 4.79 13.37
C PRO A 90 -2.09 3.94 14.10
N ASP A 91 -1.38 4.57 15.03
CA ASP A 91 -0.47 3.88 15.93
C ASP A 91 -1.22 2.81 16.75
N GLY A 92 -0.65 1.61 16.82
CA GLY A 92 -1.29 0.44 17.43
C GLY A 92 -2.33 -0.26 16.55
N GLY A 93 -2.65 0.26 15.36
CA GLY A 93 -3.43 -0.44 14.34
C GLY A 93 -4.92 -0.64 14.65
N ARG A 94 -5.47 0.10 15.62
CA ARG A 94 -6.88 -0.04 16.05
C ARG A 94 -7.74 1.12 15.61
N LEU A 95 -8.99 0.83 15.24
CA LEU A 95 -10.01 1.87 15.08
C LEU A 95 -10.53 2.32 16.45
N ASN A 96 -10.62 3.63 16.64
CA ASN A 96 -11.31 4.20 17.80
C ASN A 96 -12.84 3.97 17.70
N SER A 97 -13.57 4.25 18.78
CA SER A 97 -15.02 4.05 18.82
C SER A 97 -15.75 4.79 17.69
N ILE A 98 -15.35 6.02 17.38
CA ILE A 98 -15.95 6.84 16.31
C ILE A 98 -15.80 6.13 14.96
N ALA A 99 -14.59 5.71 14.60
CA ALA A 99 -14.33 5.02 13.34
C ALA A 99 -15.06 3.66 13.25
N ARG A 100 -15.22 2.97 14.37
CA ARG A 100 -16.03 1.74 14.43
C ARG A 100 -17.51 2.01 14.15
N GLU A 101 -18.07 3.09 14.68
CA GLU A 101 -19.44 3.50 14.36
C GLU A 101 -19.59 3.83 12.87
N ASP A 102 -18.62 4.53 12.28
CA ASP A 102 -18.65 4.85 10.85
C ASP A 102 -18.53 3.61 9.95
N VAL A 103 -17.76 2.60 10.36
CA VAL A 103 -17.75 1.28 9.71
C VAL A 103 -19.15 0.63 9.79
N LYS A 104 -19.80 0.63 10.95
CA LYS A 104 -21.15 0.06 11.10
C LYS A 104 -22.18 0.79 10.24
N LYS A 105 -22.09 2.12 10.13
CA LYS A 105 -22.92 2.92 9.23
C LYS A 105 -22.68 2.57 7.76
N ALA A 106 -21.41 2.39 7.35
CA ALA A 106 -21.05 1.98 5.99
C ALA A 106 -21.70 0.65 5.60
N ILE A 107 -21.61 -0.33 6.50
CA ILE A 107 -22.28 -1.63 6.36
C ILE A 107 -23.81 -1.43 6.32
N GLY A 108 -24.35 -0.53 7.15
CA GLY A 108 -25.75 -0.13 7.15
C GLY A 108 -26.26 0.35 5.80
N PHE A 109 -25.42 1.09 5.05
CA PHE A 109 -25.65 1.54 3.68
C PHE A 109 -25.43 0.44 2.61
N GLY A 110 -25.02 -0.77 3.00
CA GLY A 110 -24.78 -1.88 2.09
C GLY A 110 -23.41 -1.84 1.41
N LEU A 111 -22.44 -1.10 1.96
CA LEU A 111 -21.07 -1.03 1.43
C LEU A 111 -20.23 -2.22 1.92
N ASN A 112 -19.44 -2.79 1.01
CA ASN A 112 -18.33 -3.66 1.41
C ASN A 112 -17.26 -2.83 2.14
N VAL A 113 -16.50 -3.46 3.03
CA VAL A 113 -15.46 -2.76 3.81
C VAL A 113 -14.10 -3.40 3.56
N ASP A 114 -13.16 -2.62 3.03
CA ASP A 114 -11.77 -3.05 2.88
C ASP A 114 -10.92 -2.39 3.97
N CYS A 115 -10.30 -3.21 4.82
CA CYS A 115 -9.54 -2.76 5.97
C CYS A 115 -8.11 -3.28 5.93
N GLY A 116 -7.14 -2.36 5.97
CA GLY A 116 -5.72 -2.69 5.98
C GLY A 116 -5.08 -2.73 7.37
N LEU A 117 -5.87 -2.72 8.45
CA LEU A 117 -5.37 -2.65 9.82
C LEU A 117 -5.00 -4.02 10.39
N HIS A 118 -4.30 -4.03 11.53
CA HIS A 118 -3.91 -5.27 12.21
C HIS A 118 -5.06 -5.87 13.04
N ASP A 119 -5.98 -5.04 13.53
CA ASP A 119 -7.22 -5.50 14.12
C ASP A 119 -8.23 -5.82 13.00
N PHE A 120 -8.65 -7.08 12.93
CA PHE A 120 -9.53 -7.57 11.86
C PHE A 120 -10.99 -7.26 12.16
N LEU A 121 -11.67 -6.59 11.23
CA LEU A 121 -13.09 -6.28 11.34
C LEU A 121 -13.95 -7.55 11.31
N SER A 122 -13.49 -8.60 10.59
CA SER A 122 -14.17 -9.89 10.57
C SER A 122 -14.14 -10.65 11.90
N GLU A 123 -13.27 -10.26 12.83
CA GLU A 123 -13.14 -10.90 14.16
C GLU A 123 -13.86 -10.10 15.25
N ASP A 124 -14.38 -8.93 14.92
CA ASP A 124 -15.25 -8.17 15.78
C ASP A 124 -16.68 -8.73 15.74
N PRO A 125 -17.23 -9.27 16.84
CA PRO A 125 -18.54 -9.92 16.81
C PRO A 125 -19.68 -9.01 16.38
N GLU A 126 -19.65 -7.72 16.75
CA GLU A 126 -20.69 -6.76 16.42
C GLU A 126 -20.63 -6.42 14.92
N ILE A 127 -19.46 -6.03 14.42
CA ILE A 127 -19.26 -5.65 13.02
C ILE A 127 -19.52 -6.83 12.08
N ALA A 128 -19.01 -8.02 12.42
CA ALA A 128 -19.20 -9.22 11.62
C ALA A 128 -20.69 -9.62 11.53
N GLN A 129 -21.44 -9.53 12.63
CA GLN A 129 -22.88 -9.85 12.64
C GLN A 129 -23.68 -8.87 11.77
N ILE A 130 -23.37 -7.57 11.84
CA ILE A 130 -24.02 -6.55 11.01
C ILE A 130 -23.70 -6.79 9.52
N ALA A 131 -22.44 -7.12 9.19
CA ALA A 131 -22.02 -7.41 7.82
C ALA A 131 -22.75 -8.61 7.22
N ILE A 132 -22.89 -9.70 7.98
CA ILE A 132 -23.67 -10.89 7.59
C ILE A 132 -25.14 -10.51 7.32
N GLY A 133 -25.75 -9.76 8.25
CA GLY A 133 -27.15 -9.32 8.12
C GLY A 133 -27.39 -8.44 6.89
N LYS A 134 -26.40 -7.65 6.48
CA LYS A 134 -26.44 -6.76 5.31
C LYS A 134 -25.93 -7.41 4.02
N ARG A 135 -25.40 -8.64 4.09
CA ARG A 135 -24.79 -9.37 2.96
C ARG A 135 -23.66 -8.59 2.28
N VAL A 136 -22.85 -7.90 3.07
CA VAL A 136 -21.65 -7.20 2.59
C VAL A 136 -20.40 -7.99 2.94
N THR A 137 -19.33 -7.73 2.20
CA THR A 137 -18.02 -8.36 2.41
C THR A 137 -17.15 -7.48 3.30
N LEU A 138 -16.55 -8.08 4.32
CA LEU A 138 -15.43 -7.49 5.07
C LEU A 138 -14.13 -8.11 4.54
N ARG A 139 -13.23 -7.28 4.01
CA ARG A 139 -11.93 -7.70 3.48
C ARG A 139 -10.82 -7.17 4.39
N ASP A 140 -10.41 -7.99 5.34
CA ASP A 140 -9.24 -7.72 6.18
C ASP A 140 -7.97 -8.07 5.41
N LEU A 141 -7.34 -7.07 4.79
CA LEU A 141 -6.23 -7.29 3.85
C LEU A 141 -5.01 -7.90 4.53
N ARG A 142 -4.79 -7.56 5.80
CA ARG A 142 -3.69 -8.10 6.60
C ARG A 142 -3.96 -9.47 7.19
N LYS A 143 -5.17 -10.02 7.03
CA LYS A 143 -5.48 -11.37 7.49
C LYS A 143 -4.83 -12.36 6.54
N PRO A 144 -3.82 -13.12 6.99
CA PRO A 144 -3.15 -14.06 6.11
C PRO A 144 -4.13 -15.15 5.66
N PRO A 145 -3.96 -15.69 4.45
CA PRO A 145 -4.77 -16.81 4.01
C PRO A 145 -4.51 -18.04 4.89
N PRO A 146 -5.40 -19.04 4.89
CA PRO A 146 -5.18 -20.31 5.56
C PRO A 146 -3.82 -20.93 5.20
N ARG A 147 -3.16 -21.55 6.19
CA ARG A 147 -1.80 -22.09 6.03
C ARG A 147 -1.61 -23.03 4.84
N ASN A 148 -2.65 -23.78 4.45
CA ASN A 148 -2.62 -24.69 3.30
C ASN A 148 -2.69 -23.98 1.93
N GLN A 149 -2.88 -22.66 1.91
CA GLN A 149 -2.82 -21.81 0.71
C GLN A 149 -1.52 -21.00 0.64
N LEU A 150 -0.68 -21.06 1.68
CA LEU A 150 0.62 -20.42 1.70
C LEU A 150 1.68 -21.33 1.05
N HIS A 151 2.69 -20.69 0.47
CA HIS A 151 3.75 -21.34 -0.30
C HIS A 151 5.07 -21.30 0.48
N PHE A 152 5.80 -22.40 0.44
CA PHE A 152 7.21 -22.42 0.85
C PHE A 152 8.08 -22.04 -0.34
N PHE A 153 9.25 -21.47 -0.05
CA PHE A 153 10.26 -21.19 -1.06
C PHE A 153 10.70 -22.49 -1.74
N SER A 154 10.69 -22.50 -3.07
CA SER A 154 10.89 -23.69 -3.90
C SER A 154 12.06 -23.56 -4.89
N GLY A 155 12.57 -22.34 -5.09
CA GLY A 155 13.62 -22.05 -6.08
C GLY A 155 13.09 -21.71 -7.47
N LYS A 156 11.76 -21.67 -7.65
CA LYS A 156 11.10 -21.24 -8.90
C LYS A 156 11.47 -19.83 -9.33
N ILE A 157 11.94 -18.99 -8.41
CA ILE A 157 12.44 -17.66 -8.75
C ILE A 157 13.52 -17.69 -9.86
N GLU A 158 14.30 -18.77 -9.96
CA GLU A 158 15.33 -18.94 -10.99
C GLU A 158 14.75 -19.13 -12.42
N GLU A 159 13.45 -19.44 -12.54
CA GLU A 159 12.77 -19.48 -13.83
C GLU A 159 12.46 -18.07 -14.37
N VAL A 160 12.40 -17.06 -13.48
CA VAL A 160 11.96 -15.70 -13.82
C VAL A 160 13.04 -14.94 -14.58
N ASN A 161 12.94 -14.98 -15.90
CA ASN A 161 13.95 -14.48 -16.84
C ASN A 161 13.74 -13.02 -17.32
N CYS A 162 12.76 -12.30 -16.77
CA CYS A 162 12.59 -10.86 -17.00
C CYS A 162 13.43 -10.02 -16.03
N LEU A 163 13.60 -8.72 -16.32
CA LEU A 163 14.31 -7.80 -15.44
C LEU A 163 13.53 -7.60 -14.14
N LYS A 164 14.17 -7.84 -12.99
CA LYS A 164 13.57 -7.62 -11.66
C LYS A 164 14.26 -6.42 -11.00
N VAL A 165 13.47 -5.40 -10.63
CA VAL A 165 13.97 -4.18 -9.99
C VAL A 165 13.36 -4.06 -8.60
N ALA A 166 14.19 -4.06 -7.55
CA ALA A 166 13.72 -3.80 -6.20
C ALA A 166 13.84 -2.31 -5.85
N ILE A 167 12.77 -1.75 -5.29
CA ILE A 167 12.77 -0.37 -4.77
C ILE A 167 12.99 -0.42 -3.25
N LEU A 168 14.25 -0.44 -2.81
CA LEU A 168 14.59 -0.42 -1.40
C LEU A 168 14.65 1.02 -0.88
N GLY A 169 14.85 1.21 0.42
CA GLY A 169 14.90 2.54 1.00
C GLY A 169 15.75 2.62 2.25
N THR A 170 16.27 3.81 2.53
CA THR A 170 17.04 4.06 3.76
C THR A 170 16.17 4.01 5.02
N ASP A 171 14.85 4.15 4.89
CA ASP A 171 13.89 4.08 5.99
C ASP A 171 12.47 3.67 5.52
N SER A 172 11.55 3.49 6.46
CA SER A 172 10.11 3.34 6.26
C SER A 172 9.43 4.64 5.83
N ALA A 173 8.29 4.53 5.15
CA ALA A 173 7.43 5.66 4.77
C ALA A 173 8.05 6.79 3.90
N ILE A 174 9.22 6.59 3.30
CA ILE A 174 9.92 7.59 2.46
C ILE A 174 9.58 7.56 0.96
N GLY A 175 8.53 6.85 0.54
CA GLY A 175 8.06 6.88 -0.85
C GLY A 175 8.47 5.71 -1.76
N LYS A 176 8.99 4.59 -1.22
CA LYS A 176 9.33 3.38 -2.01
C LYS A 176 8.22 2.93 -2.96
N ARG A 177 6.99 2.79 -2.43
CA ARG A 177 5.78 2.43 -3.21
C ARG A 177 5.46 3.45 -4.31
N THR A 178 5.61 4.73 -4.00
CA THR A 178 5.36 5.82 -4.95
C THR A 178 6.35 5.73 -6.12
N THR A 179 7.64 5.57 -5.82
CA THR A 179 8.69 5.36 -6.81
C THR A 179 8.43 4.10 -7.65
N ALA A 180 7.99 3.00 -7.03
CA ALA A 180 7.63 1.78 -7.75
C ALA A 180 6.53 2.03 -8.79
N TRP A 181 5.42 2.66 -8.41
CA TRP A 181 4.34 2.98 -9.35
C TRP A 181 4.77 3.97 -10.43
N LEU A 182 5.53 5.01 -10.08
CA LEU A 182 6.05 5.97 -11.05
C LEU A 182 6.92 5.28 -12.10
N LEU A 183 7.77 4.34 -11.68
CA LEU A 183 8.61 3.58 -12.59
C LEU A 183 7.79 2.66 -13.50
N VAL A 184 6.79 1.95 -12.95
CA VAL A 184 5.85 1.14 -13.75
C VAL A 184 5.15 1.99 -14.80
N HIS A 185 4.61 3.15 -14.42
CA HIS A 185 3.95 4.05 -15.38
C HIS A 185 4.90 4.60 -16.43
N ALA A 186 6.14 4.95 -16.06
CA ALA A 186 7.15 5.43 -17.00
C ALA A 186 7.54 4.34 -18.01
N LEU A 187 7.75 3.11 -17.55
CA LEU A 187 8.08 1.96 -18.39
C LEU A 187 6.93 1.61 -19.35
N GLN A 188 5.69 1.59 -18.85
CA GLN A 188 4.50 1.38 -19.68
C GLN A 188 4.33 2.48 -20.74
N LYS A 189 4.57 3.75 -20.37
CA LYS A 189 4.56 4.87 -21.30
C LYS A 189 5.68 4.77 -22.36
N ALA A 190 6.81 4.16 -22.00
CA ALA A 190 7.90 3.88 -22.92
C ALA A 190 7.67 2.63 -23.80
N GLY A 191 6.55 1.92 -23.62
CA GLY A 191 6.17 0.76 -24.45
C GLY A 191 6.60 -0.60 -23.88
N TYR A 192 7.16 -0.65 -22.67
CA TYR A 192 7.51 -1.91 -22.00
C TYR A 192 6.33 -2.48 -21.22
N LYS A 193 6.18 -3.81 -21.21
CA LYS A 193 5.27 -4.51 -20.31
C LYS A 193 5.89 -4.56 -18.92
N ALA A 194 5.43 -3.67 -18.03
CA ALA A 194 5.89 -3.59 -16.65
C ALA A 194 4.79 -3.98 -15.66
N GLU A 195 5.12 -4.86 -14.72
CA GLU A 195 4.25 -5.28 -13.63
C GLU A 195 4.81 -4.86 -12.26
N MET A 196 3.91 -4.56 -11.32
CA MET A 196 4.28 -4.31 -9.92
C MET A 196 3.96 -5.53 -9.07
N VAL A 197 4.93 -5.97 -8.26
CA VAL A 197 4.68 -6.86 -7.13
C VAL A 197 4.61 -6.01 -5.86
N GLY A 198 3.39 -5.87 -5.35
CA GLY A 198 3.11 -5.16 -4.10
C GLY A 198 3.50 -5.98 -2.88
N THR A 199 4.00 -5.32 -1.84
CA THR A 199 4.47 -5.99 -0.61
C THR A 199 3.73 -5.52 0.65
N GLY A 200 2.69 -4.72 0.49
CA GLY A 200 1.85 -4.26 1.59
C GLY A 200 0.43 -3.91 1.16
N GLN A 201 -0.45 -3.70 2.14
CA GLN A 201 -1.88 -3.51 1.91
C GLN A 201 -2.20 -2.36 0.95
N THR A 202 -1.44 -1.26 1.00
CA THR A 202 -1.74 -0.10 0.16
C THR A 202 -1.45 -0.38 -1.30
N ALA A 203 -0.42 -1.14 -1.66
CA ALA A 203 -0.18 -1.48 -3.06
C ALA A 203 -1.31 -2.37 -3.62
N TRP A 204 -1.77 -3.33 -2.81
CA TRP A 204 -2.95 -4.13 -3.16
C TRP A 204 -4.20 -3.22 -3.33
N MET A 205 -4.42 -2.25 -2.43
CA MET A 205 -5.54 -1.29 -2.53
C MET A 205 -5.37 -0.32 -3.72
N GLN A 206 -4.14 -0.07 -4.17
CA GLN A 206 -3.85 0.68 -5.39
C GLN A 206 -4.03 -0.17 -6.66
N GLY A 207 -4.32 -1.47 -6.52
CA GLY A 207 -4.59 -2.38 -7.63
C GLY A 207 -3.35 -3.06 -8.20
N ALA A 208 -2.27 -3.21 -7.41
CA ALA A 208 -1.24 -4.17 -7.75
C ALA A 208 -1.88 -5.57 -7.78
N LYS A 209 -1.84 -6.22 -8.96
CA LYS A 209 -2.52 -7.51 -9.19
C LYS A 209 -1.86 -8.63 -8.39
N TYR A 210 -0.53 -8.61 -8.35
CA TYR A 210 0.30 -9.52 -7.58
C TYR A 210 0.73 -8.80 -6.31
N SER A 211 0.38 -9.35 -5.15
CA SER A 211 0.74 -8.75 -3.88
C SER A 211 0.91 -9.81 -2.81
N THR A 212 1.85 -9.57 -1.91
CA THR A 212 2.00 -10.30 -0.65
C THR A 212 2.03 -9.29 0.48
N ILE A 213 1.22 -9.48 1.52
CA ILE A 213 1.20 -8.58 2.68
C ILE A 213 2.02 -9.27 3.76
N PHE A 214 3.34 -9.21 3.61
CA PHE A 214 4.23 -10.06 4.39
C PHE A 214 4.47 -9.58 5.82
N ASP A 215 4.03 -8.36 6.18
CA ASP A 215 4.16 -7.83 7.55
C ASP A 215 3.27 -8.58 8.57
N THR A 216 2.34 -9.42 8.12
CA THR A 216 1.52 -10.32 8.96
C THR A 216 1.73 -11.80 8.68
N LEU A 217 2.67 -12.15 7.79
CA LEU A 217 3.00 -13.55 7.51
C LEU A 217 3.91 -14.12 8.60
N VAL A 218 3.69 -15.39 8.91
CA VAL A 218 4.66 -16.17 9.69
C VAL A 218 5.94 -16.31 8.87
N ASN A 219 7.10 -16.09 9.51
CA ASN A 219 8.40 -15.99 8.85
C ASN A 219 8.70 -17.13 7.85
N ASP A 220 8.30 -18.36 8.16
CA ASP A 220 8.47 -19.55 7.31
C ASP A 220 7.88 -19.41 5.90
N PHE A 221 6.89 -18.52 5.71
CA PHE A 221 6.19 -18.32 4.44
C PHE A 221 6.59 -17.04 3.71
N VAL A 222 7.32 -16.13 4.35
CA VAL A 222 7.66 -14.82 3.76
C VAL A 222 8.40 -14.98 2.44
N SER A 223 9.44 -15.81 2.41
CA SER A 223 10.23 -16.06 1.20
C SER A 223 9.42 -16.76 0.11
N GLY A 224 8.59 -17.73 0.47
CA GLY A 224 7.76 -18.47 -0.49
C GLY A 224 6.65 -17.62 -1.10
N GLU A 225 6.02 -16.74 -0.33
CA GLU A 225 4.99 -15.82 -0.85
C GLU A 225 5.59 -14.71 -1.72
N ILE A 226 6.79 -14.22 -1.41
CA ILE A 226 7.51 -13.29 -2.30
C ILE A 226 7.85 -13.99 -3.63
N GLU A 227 8.44 -15.19 -3.58
CA GLU A 227 8.73 -15.99 -4.77
C GLU A 227 7.46 -16.24 -5.58
N HIS A 228 6.38 -16.68 -4.92
CA HIS A 228 5.12 -17.00 -5.57
C HIS A 228 4.52 -15.78 -6.27
N ALA A 229 4.50 -14.60 -5.63
CA ALA A 229 3.96 -13.39 -6.23
C ALA A 229 4.75 -12.97 -7.49
N ILE A 230 6.09 -13.03 -7.43
CA ILE A 230 6.96 -12.67 -8.56
C ILE A 230 6.83 -13.70 -9.70
N TRP A 231 6.89 -14.99 -9.37
CA TRP A 231 6.78 -16.05 -10.36
C TRP A 231 5.40 -16.05 -11.04
N SER A 232 4.32 -15.85 -10.29
CA SER A 232 2.96 -15.74 -10.87
C SER A 232 2.83 -14.52 -11.78
N ALA A 233 3.38 -13.35 -11.37
CA ALA A 233 3.43 -12.17 -12.23
C ALA A 233 4.15 -12.46 -13.55
N TRP A 234 5.33 -13.09 -13.47
CA TRP A 234 6.09 -13.46 -14.66
C TRP A 234 5.35 -14.47 -15.54
N LYS A 235 4.79 -15.52 -14.93
CA LYS A 235 4.18 -16.63 -15.65
C LYS A 235 2.88 -16.26 -16.35
N GLU A 236 2.05 -15.45 -15.70
CA GLU A 236 0.73 -15.08 -16.21
C GLU A 236 0.78 -13.86 -17.13
N GLU A 237 1.71 -12.92 -16.87
CA GLU A 237 1.80 -11.69 -17.64
C GLU A 237 2.92 -11.67 -18.67
N ASN A 238 3.97 -12.49 -18.56
CA ASN A 238 5.14 -12.43 -19.44
C ASN A 238 5.68 -10.98 -19.62
N PRO A 239 5.99 -10.26 -18.51
CA PRO A 239 6.44 -8.88 -18.56
C PRO A 239 7.90 -8.76 -19.01
N ASP A 240 8.27 -7.60 -19.55
CA ASP A 240 9.67 -7.23 -19.78
C ASP A 240 10.39 -6.96 -18.45
N VAL A 241 9.64 -6.42 -17.47
CA VAL A 241 10.17 -5.95 -16.19
C VAL A 241 9.16 -6.09 -15.06
N ILE A 242 9.64 -6.55 -13.90
CA ILE A 242 8.91 -6.59 -12.63
C ILE A 242 9.52 -5.58 -11.67
N ILE A 243 8.69 -4.66 -11.16
CA ILE A 243 9.06 -3.72 -10.11
C ILE A 243 8.55 -4.25 -8.77
N ILE A 244 9.46 -4.51 -7.84
CA ILE A 244 9.17 -5.04 -6.52
C ILE A 244 9.15 -3.89 -5.51
N GLU A 245 7.99 -3.68 -4.87
CA GLU A 245 7.86 -2.69 -3.79
C GLU A 245 8.72 -3.10 -2.58
N GLY A 246 9.61 -2.21 -2.11
CA GLY A 246 10.32 -2.45 -0.86
C GLY A 246 9.48 -2.18 0.39
N GLN A 247 9.72 -2.95 1.45
CA GLN A 247 9.25 -2.68 2.81
C GLN A 247 10.41 -2.35 3.74
N GLY A 248 10.11 -1.63 4.81
CA GLY A 248 11.09 -1.34 5.87
C GLY A 248 12.38 -0.68 5.36
N SER A 249 13.48 -1.00 6.03
CA SER A 249 14.83 -0.69 5.60
C SER A 249 15.78 -1.75 6.15
N LEU A 250 16.80 -2.12 5.37
CA LEU A 250 17.75 -3.18 5.72
C LEU A 250 18.44 -2.92 7.05
N MET A 251 18.65 -1.64 7.39
CA MET A 251 19.37 -1.21 8.58
C MET A 251 18.47 -0.56 9.64
N ASN A 252 17.13 -0.53 9.44
CA ASN A 252 16.20 -0.01 10.44
C ASN A 252 15.90 -1.11 11.48
N PRO A 253 16.20 -0.90 12.78
CA PRO A 253 16.02 -1.93 13.80
C PRO A 253 14.56 -2.22 14.15
N ALA A 254 13.66 -1.25 13.95
CA ALA A 254 12.26 -1.37 14.30
C ALA A 254 11.39 -1.86 13.15
N TYR A 255 11.77 -1.51 11.92
CA TYR A 255 11.12 -1.95 10.70
C TYR A 255 12.15 -2.60 9.76
N PRO A 256 12.74 -3.74 10.18
CA PRO A 256 13.64 -4.47 9.32
C PRO A 256 12.88 -4.91 8.06
N GLY A 257 13.50 -4.74 6.90
CA GLY A 257 12.89 -5.14 5.66
C GLY A 257 13.84 -5.00 4.48
N GLY A 258 13.47 -5.62 3.37
CA GLY A 258 14.25 -5.63 2.14
C GLY A 258 15.23 -6.80 2.04
N TYR A 259 15.66 -7.41 3.15
CA TYR A 259 16.49 -8.62 3.08
C TYR A 259 15.72 -9.77 2.41
N GLU A 260 14.49 -10.01 2.85
CA GLU A 260 13.57 -10.99 2.29
C GLU A 260 13.30 -10.77 0.79
N ILE A 261 13.25 -9.50 0.36
CA ILE A 261 13.08 -9.12 -1.05
C ILE A 261 14.35 -9.43 -1.85
N LEU A 262 15.54 -9.11 -1.31
CA LEU A 262 16.81 -9.44 -1.96
C LEU A 262 17.01 -10.95 -2.05
N ALA A 263 16.76 -11.67 -0.95
CA ALA A 263 17.00 -13.10 -0.84
C ALA A 263 16.01 -13.93 -1.67
N ALA A 264 14.71 -13.68 -1.51
CA ALA A 264 13.68 -14.48 -2.18
C ALA A 264 13.28 -13.93 -3.55
N GLY A 265 13.28 -12.60 -3.71
CA GLY A 265 12.90 -11.95 -4.97
C GLY A 265 14.04 -11.85 -6.00
N ARG A 266 15.28 -12.08 -5.57
CA ARG A 266 16.50 -12.12 -6.41
C ARG A 266 16.50 -11.04 -7.51
N PRO A 267 16.37 -9.75 -7.15
CA PRO A 267 16.33 -8.68 -8.13
C PRO A 267 17.65 -8.64 -8.92
N ASP A 268 17.62 -8.07 -10.12
CA ASP A 268 18.80 -7.88 -10.95
C ASP A 268 19.51 -6.55 -10.62
N ILE A 269 18.73 -5.55 -10.19
CA ILE A 269 19.20 -4.22 -9.81
C ILE A 269 18.34 -3.64 -8.68
N VAL A 270 18.91 -2.70 -7.93
CA VAL A 270 18.21 -1.98 -6.86
C VAL A 270 18.16 -0.49 -7.15
N VAL A 271 17.00 0.13 -6.89
CA VAL A 271 16.85 1.59 -6.77
C VAL A 271 16.64 1.92 -5.29
N LEU A 272 17.44 2.83 -4.75
CA LEU A 272 17.40 3.19 -3.34
C LEU A 272 16.66 4.52 -3.11
N GLN A 273 15.49 4.45 -2.48
CA GLN A 273 14.76 5.62 -2.01
C GLN A 273 15.45 6.21 -0.78
N HIS A 274 15.65 7.52 -0.77
CA HIS A 274 16.32 8.22 0.33
C HIS A 274 15.61 9.54 0.67
N ALA A 275 15.51 9.87 1.95
CA ALA A 275 15.03 11.16 2.45
C ALA A 275 16.22 11.91 3.11
N PRO A 276 16.87 12.87 2.42
CA PRO A 276 18.12 13.45 2.90
C PRO A 276 18.00 14.30 4.17
N ALA A 277 16.84 14.93 4.41
CA ALA A 277 16.61 15.70 5.62
C ALA A 277 16.39 14.83 6.87
N ARG A 278 16.03 13.55 6.68
CA ARG A 278 15.71 12.64 7.77
C ARG A 278 16.99 12.16 8.45
N ARG A 279 17.15 12.54 9.72
CA ARG A 279 18.35 12.21 10.51
C ARG A 279 18.20 10.95 11.34
N GLU A 280 16.99 10.65 11.79
CA GLU A 280 16.66 9.53 12.66
C GLU A 280 15.58 8.67 11.99
N TYR A 281 15.56 7.37 12.31
CA TYR A 281 14.50 6.50 11.81
C TYR A 281 13.13 6.96 12.30
N ASP A 282 12.15 6.93 11.40
CA ASP A 282 10.79 7.41 11.67
C ASP A 282 10.16 6.71 12.89
N GLY A 283 9.71 7.50 13.86
CA GLY A 283 9.15 7.01 15.13
C GLY A 283 10.17 6.59 16.19
N PHE A 284 11.49 6.70 15.94
CA PHE A 284 12.53 6.24 16.87
C PHE A 284 13.58 7.33 17.17
N PRO A 285 13.26 8.30 18.05
CA PRO A 285 14.21 9.34 18.46
C PRO A 285 15.51 8.76 19.00
N GLY A 286 16.65 9.34 18.59
CA GLY A 286 17.99 8.89 18.96
C GLY A 286 18.56 7.74 18.11
N TYR A 287 17.77 7.12 17.24
CA TYR A 287 18.27 6.11 16.30
C TYR A 287 18.61 6.74 14.96
N LEU A 288 19.88 7.16 14.81
CA LEU A 288 20.36 7.81 13.60
C LEU A 288 20.32 6.87 12.37
N ILE A 289 19.91 7.44 11.24
CA ILE A 289 20.02 6.76 9.95
C ILE A 289 21.49 6.61 9.59
N HIS A 290 21.87 5.41 9.17
CA HIS A 290 23.23 5.14 8.71
C HIS A 290 23.57 5.96 7.46
N PRO A 291 24.86 6.36 7.28
CA PRO A 291 25.29 7.05 6.07
C PRO A 291 24.89 6.31 4.80
N LEU A 292 24.52 7.06 3.76
CA LEU A 292 24.01 6.52 2.50
C LEU A 292 24.98 5.52 1.85
N SER A 293 26.29 5.78 1.91
CA SER A 293 27.32 4.86 1.41
C SER A 293 27.32 3.51 2.13
N LYS A 294 27.03 3.49 3.44
CA LYS A 294 26.92 2.25 4.22
C LYS A 294 25.65 1.49 3.88
N GLN A 295 24.54 2.18 3.66
CA GLN A 295 23.28 1.58 3.21
C GLN A 295 23.44 0.92 1.83
N ILE A 296 24.06 1.62 0.88
CA ILE A 296 24.38 1.08 -0.45
C ILE A 296 25.30 -0.14 -0.33
N GLY A 297 26.43 -0.01 0.38
CA GLY A 297 27.36 -1.11 0.55
C GLY A 297 26.75 -2.35 1.20
N ALA A 298 25.82 -2.18 2.15
CA ALA A 298 25.11 -3.31 2.76
C ALA A 298 24.20 -4.04 1.76
N ILE A 299 23.47 -3.32 0.92
CA ILE A 299 22.61 -3.90 -0.12
C ILE A 299 23.45 -4.66 -1.14
N GLU A 300 24.51 -4.03 -1.66
CA GLU A 300 25.36 -4.62 -2.69
C GLU A 300 26.10 -5.85 -2.17
N TYR A 301 26.60 -5.81 -0.93
CA TYR A 301 27.29 -6.93 -0.31
C TYR A 301 26.39 -8.14 -0.07
N ILE A 302 25.13 -7.93 0.32
CA ILE A 302 24.20 -9.04 0.62
C ILE A 302 23.63 -9.66 -0.66
N SER A 303 23.41 -8.85 -1.70
CA SER A 303 22.70 -9.30 -2.90
C SER A 303 23.61 -9.67 -4.06
N ASP A 304 24.87 -9.23 -4.05
CA ASP A 304 25.77 -9.22 -5.20
C ASP A 304 25.20 -8.44 -6.41
N LYS A 305 24.27 -7.49 -6.15
CA LYS A 305 23.60 -6.67 -7.17
C LYS A 305 23.86 -5.19 -6.94
N PRO A 306 23.99 -4.39 -8.01
CA PRO A 306 24.29 -2.98 -7.88
C PRO A 306 23.07 -2.16 -7.44
N VAL A 307 23.32 -1.11 -6.66
CA VAL A 307 22.37 -0.01 -6.50
C VAL A 307 22.60 0.97 -7.66
N VAL A 308 21.71 0.95 -8.64
CA VAL A 308 21.92 1.69 -9.91
C VAL A 308 21.43 3.13 -9.89
N ALA A 309 20.56 3.47 -8.93
CA ALA A 309 19.98 4.80 -8.83
C ALA A 309 19.54 5.11 -7.39
N ILE A 310 19.48 6.40 -7.09
CA ILE A 310 18.95 6.94 -5.84
C ILE A 310 17.78 7.86 -6.19
N THR A 311 16.66 7.68 -5.51
CA THR A 311 15.47 8.53 -5.65
C THR A 311 15.25 9.31 -4.37
N ILE A 312 14.94 10.61 -4.51
CA ILE A 312 14.93 11.56 -3.39
C ILE A 312 13.50 11.86 -2.95
N ASN A 313 13.21 11.65 -1.67
CA ASN A 313 12.07 12.25 -0.98
C ASN A 313 12.47 13.68 -0.57
N HIS A 314 11.66 14.64 -0.95
CA HIS A 314 11.91 16.07 -0.71
C HIS A 314 11.36 16.56 0.63
N GLU A 315 10.85 15.67 1.48
CA GLU A 315 10.43 16.02 2.84
C GLU A 315 11.52 16.84 3.56
N ASP A 316 11.11 17.94 4.18
CA ASP A 316 11.94 18.87 4.95
C ASP A 316 13.20 19.40 4.22
N LEU A 317 13.30 19.25 2.90
CA LEU A 317 14.32 19.92 2.09
C LEU A 317 13.95 21.40 1.92
N LYS A 318 14.98 22.26 2.03
CA LYS A 318 14.88 23.72 1.87
C LYS A 318 15.39 24.15 0.51
#